data_AF-A0A7S1B5M3-F1
#
_entry.id   AF-A0A7S1B5M3-F1
#
_cell.length_a   1.000
_cell.length_b   1.000
_cell.length_c   1.000
_cell.angle_alpha   90.00
_cell.angle_beta   90.00
_cell.angle_gamma   90.00
#
_symmetry.space_group_name_H-M   'P 1'
#
loop_
_entity.id
_entity.type
_entity.pdbx_description
1 polymer ?
#
loop_
_entity_poly.entity_id
_entity_poly.type
_entity_poly.pdbx_seq_one_letter_code
_entity_poly.pdbx_strand_id
1 'polypeptide(L)'
;MSHSHGESSASPNQLKRYDNKLGVVHLPKFLFLRDAVDSVQDTLNFSWAVKDRGWEQFNDSTKPGRVALLSSILSLLLGLHTPFLFSAHPTIVQWSWYMVSLSTFHLLEFFVTAVFHPLRTDPPVGGNAFLVNHSRTYTIAFFIAVAEFWMRKFVSAAFYQVSFHSWRISWFLGICLVVGGQFVRSLAMATAGSNFHHIVQVQRPDEHQLVTHGM
;
A
#
# COMPACT_ATOMS: atom_id res chain seq x y z
N MET A 1 -28.98 -7.66 -49.20
CA MET A 1 -29.00 -7.69 -47.72
C MET A 1 -27.85 -8.59 -47.29
N SER A 2 -26.58 -8.19 -47.33
CA SER A 2 -25.86 -7.16 -46.55
C SER A 2 -26.14 -7.22 -45.05
N HIS A 3 -25.18 -7.74 -44.27
CA HIS A 3 -24.52 -7.01 -43.18
C HIS A 3 -23.38 -7.87 -42.61
N SER A 4 -22.17 -7.65 -43.10
CA SER A 4 -20.93 -8.04 -42.43
C SER A 4 -20.51 -6.90 -41.50
N HIS A 5 -20.56 -7.12 -40.19
CA HIS A 5 -20.00 -6.20 -39.21
C HIS A 5 -18.46 -6.26 -39.31
N GLY A 6 -17.87 -5.22 -39.90
CA GLY A 6 -16.43 -4.98 -39.80
C GLY A 6 -16.12 -4.32 -38.47
N GLU A 7 -15.39 -5.00 -37.60
CA GLU A 7 -14.74 -4.37 -36.45
C GLU A 7 -13.63 -3.45 -36.97
N SER A 8 -13.87 -2.15 -36.88
CA SER A 8 -12.89 -1.11 -37.19
C SER A 8 -11.82 -1.12 -36.10
N SER A 9 -10.70 -1.79 -36.37
CA SER A 9 -9.48 -1.68 -35.57
C SER A 9 -8.99 -0.24 -35.61
N ALA A 10 -9.09 0.48 -34.48
CA ALA A 10 -8.59 1.84 -34.37
C ALA A 10 -7.08 1.88 -34.67
N SER A 11 -6.69 2.63 -35.70
CA SER A 11 -5.29 2.86 -36.06
C SER A 11 -4.50 3.41 -34.85
N PRO A 12 -3.23 3.00 -34.64
CA PRO A 12 -2.38 3.49 -33.53
C PRO A 12 -2.30 5.01 -33.42
N ASN A 13 -2.44 5.72 -34.55
CA ASN A 13 -2.45 7.17 -34.59
C ASN A 13 -3.73 7.81 -34.04
N GLN A 14 -4.86 7.09 -34.03
CA GLN A 14 -6.11 7.55 -33.42
C GLN A 14 -6.04 7.44 -31.90
N LEU A 15 -5.51 6.35 -31.34
CA LEU A 15 -5.29 6.19 -29.90
C LEU A 15 -4.37 7.29 -29.35
N LYS A 16 -3.25 7.56 -30.04
CA LYS A 16 -2.34 8.65 -29.68
C LYS A 16 -2.99 10.03 -29.73
N ARG A 17 -4.04 10.20 -30.56
CA ARG A 17 -4.83 11.44 -30.69
C ARG A 17 -5.92 11.56 -29.62
N TYR A 18 -6.45 10.44 -29.12
CA TYR A 18 -7.35 10.41 -27.97
C TYR A 18 -6.60 10.67 -26.66
N ASP A 19 -5.40 10.10 -26.49
CA ASP A 19 -4.53 10.39 -25.34
C ASP A 19 -4.10 11.87 -25.31
N ASN A 20 -3.82 12.47 -26.48
CA ASN A 20 -3.50 13.91 -26.56
C ASN A 20 -4.72 14.83 -26.38
N LYS A 21 -5.96 14.33 -26.58
CA LYS A 21 -7.21 15.09 -26.39
C LYS A 21 -7.77 14.96 -24.98
N LEU A 22 -7.47 13.89 -24.27
CA LEU A 22 -7.47 13.86 -22.81
C LEU A 22 -6.29 14.69 -22.33
N GLY A 23 -6.36 16.00 -22.59
CA GLY A 23 -5.47 16.98 -21.99
C GLY A 23 -5.60 16.82 -20.49
N VAL A 24 -4.71 16.00 -19.91
CA VAL A 24 -4.41 16.02 -18.49
C VAL A 24 -4.03 17.46 -18.25
N VAL A 25 -4.97 18.23 -17.72
CA VAL A 25 -4.77 19.61 -17.32
C VAL A 25 -3.67 19.53 -16.27
N HIS A 26 -2.43 19.72 -16.70
CA HIS A 26 -1.27 19.74 -15.84
C HIS A 26 -1.38 21.00 -15.00
N LEU A 27 -2.13 20.92 -13.89
CA LEU A 27 -2.19 21.98 -12.90
C LEU A 27 -0.78 22.14 -12.31
N PRO A 28 -0.07 23.26 -12.57
CA PRO A 28 1.31 23.45 -12.13
C PRO A 28 1.44 23.44 -10.60
N LYS A 29 0.34 23.68 -9.87
CA LYS A 29 0.30 23.70 -8.40
C LYS A 29 0.47 22.32 -7.76
N PHE A 30 0.27 21.23 -8.50
CA PHE A 30 0.47 19.86 -8.01
C PHE A 30 1.80 19.24 -8.46
N LEU A 31 2.64 19.97 -9.23
CA LEU A 31 3.91 19.45 -9.73
C LEU A 31 4.86 19.09 -8.58
N PHE A 32 5.02 19.99 -7.60
CA PHE A 32 5.86 19.75 -6.42
C PHE A 32 5.40 18.54 -5.60
N LEU A 33 4.09 18.39 -5.38
CA LEU A 33 3.53 17.24 -4.65
C LEU A 33 3.74 15.95 -5.43
N ARG A 34 3.56 15.97 -6.75
CA ARG A 34 3.82 14.83 -7.61
C ARG A 34 5.30 14.43 -7.56
N ASP A 35 6.20 15.38 -7.72
CA ASP A 35 7.64 15.12 -7.75
C ASP A 35 8.15 14.61 -6.38
N ALA A 36 7.60 15.12 -5.27
CA ALA A 36 7.88 14.62 -3.93
C ALA A 36 7.37 13.17 -3.74
N VAL A 37 6.16 12.87 -4.21
CA VAL A 37 5.59 11.52 -4.15
C VAL A 37 6.40 10.55 -5.01
N ASP A 38 6.76 10.95 -6.23
CA ASP A 38 7.58 10.16 -7.14
C ASP A 38 8.96 9.88 -6.51
N SER A 39 9.56 10.88 -5.84
CA SER A 39 10.82 10.69 -5.10
C SER A 39 10.70 9.67 -3.95
N VAL A 40 9.60 9.70 -3.19
CA VAL A 40 9.33 8.71 -2.14
C VAL A 40 9.14 7.32 -2.75
N GLN A 41 8.40 7.22 -3.86
CA GLN A 41 8.19 5.94 -4.54
C GLN A 41 9.49 5.37 -5.09
N ASP A 42 10.35 6.19 -5.68
CA ASP A 42 11.66 5.78 -6.17
C ASP A 42 12.55 5.29 -5.02
N THR A 43 12.44 5.94 -3.85
CA THR A 43 13.14 5.53 -2.64
C THR A 43 12.64 4.18 -2.14
N LEU A 44 11.32 3.98 -2.08
CA LEU A 44 10.69 2.72 -1.69
C LEU A 44 10.93 1.59 -2.70
N ASN A 45 11.16 1.92 -3.97
CA ASN A 45 11.59 0.99 -5.02
C ASN A 45 13.08 0.68 -4.99
N PHE A 46 13.82 1.20 -4.00
CA PHE A 46 15.26 1.04 -3.85
C PHE A 46 16.07 1.51 -5.07
N SER A 47 15.52 2.48 -5.83
CA SER A 47 16.18 3.04 -7.02
C SER A 47 17.56 3.60 -6.70
N TRP A 48 17.72 4.24 -5.54
CA TRP A 48 19.01 4.72 -5.03
C TRP A 48 20.04 3.61 -4.84
N ALA A 49 19.63 2.43 -4.34
CA ALA A 49 20.54 1.32 -4.07
C ALA A 49 21.03 0.66 -5.36
N VAL A 50 20.18 0.64 -6.39
CA VAL A 50 20.50 0.09 -7.70
C VAL A 50 21.29 1.10 -8.53
N LYS A 51 20.81 2.33 -8.65
CA LYS A 51 21.35 3.37 -9.54
C LYS A 51 22.64 4.00 -9.01
N ASP A 52 22.73 4.26 -7.70
CA ASP A 52 23.85 5.01 -7.13
C ASP A 52 24.93 4.10 -6.55
N ARG A 53 24.56 2.89 -6.11
CA ARG A 53 25.47 1.94 -5.44
C ARG A 53 25.70 0.63 -6.21
N GLY A 54 24.89 0.32 -7.22
CA GLY A 54 25.04 -0.90 -8.03
C GLY A 54 24.77 -2.20 -7.26
N TRP A 55 23.96 -2.17 -6.20
CA TRP A 55 23.74 -3.35 -5.36
C TRP A 55 22.70 -4.31 -5.98
N GLU A 56 23.18 -5.43 -6.52
CA GLU A 56 22.33 -6.43 -7.19
C GLU A 56 21.24 -7.04 -6.30
N GLN A 57 21.50 -7.13 -5.00
CA GLN A 57 20.54 -7.63 -4.00
C GLN A 57 19.30 -6.74 -3.83
N PHE A 58 19.30 -5.55 -4.42
CA PHE A 58 18.15 -4.64 -4.48
C PHE A 58 17.62 -4.45 -5.90
N ASN A 59 18.11 -5.18 -6.91
CA ASN A 59 17.71 -4.96 -8.29
C ASN A 59 16.29 -5.47 -8.58
N ASP A 60 15.89 -6.57 -7.94
CA ASP A 60 14.55 -7.15 -8.09
C ASP A 60 13.86 -7.27 -6.72
N SER A 61 12.53 -7.11 -6.74
CA SER A 61 11.61 -7.36 -5.63
C SER A 61 11.80 -8.73 -4.99
N THR A 62 12.12 -9.77 -5.76
CA THR A 62 12.34 -11.14 -5.28
C THR A 62 13.61 -11.30 -4.45
N LYS A 63 14.54 -10.35 -4.54
CA LYS A 63 15.83 -10.46 -3.87
C LYS A 63 15.69 -10.26 -2.36
N PRO A 64 16.46 -11.01 -1.56
CA PRO A 64 16.33 -10.99 -0.10
C PRO A 64 16.73 -9.65 0.50
N GLY A 65 17.55 -8.83 -0.17
CA GLY A 65 17.98 -7.53 0.33
C GLY A 65 16.81 -6.57 0.58
N ARG A 66 15.85 -6.51 -0.35
CA ARG A 66 14.63 -5.69 -0.20
C ARG A 66 13.76 -6.20 0.95
N VAL A 67 13.56 -7.51 1.01
CA VAL A 67 12.74 -8.15 2.06
C VAL A 67 13.32 -7.92 3.45
N ALA A 68 14.63 -8.15 3.62
CA ALA A 68 15.33 -7.98 4.88
C ALA A 68 15.29 -6.52 5.37
N LEU A 69 15.51 -5.55 4.48
CA LEU A 69 15.50 -4.14 4.86
C LEU A 69 14.08 -3.64 5.20
N LEU A 70 13.08 -3.99 4.40
CA LEU A 70 11.67 -3.62 4.68
C LEU A 70 11.18 -4.24 5.98
N SER A 71 11.38 -5.55 6.18
CA SER A 71 10.99 -6.24 7.42
C SER A 71 11.71 -5.66 8.64
N SER A 72 13.00 -5.33 8.53
CA SER A 72 13.76 -4.71 9.62
C SER A 72 13.19 -3.34 9.99
N ILE A 73 12.93 -2.47 9.01
CA ILE A 73 12.38 -1.13 9.25
C ILE A 73 10.98 -1.23 9.87
N LEU A 74 10.08 -2.05 9.31
CA LEU A 74 8.73 -2.23 9.83
C LEU A 74 8.72 -2.83 11.24
N SER A 75 9.59 -3.81 11.51
CA SER A 75 9.71 -4.43 12.83
C SER A 75 10.30 -3.48 13.87
N LEU A 76 11.24 -2.62 13.48
CA LEU A 76 11.77 -1.56 14.34
C LEU A 76 10.69 -0.53 14.70
N LEU A 77 9.90 -0.10 13.71
CA LEU A 77 8.78 0.82 13.97
C LEU A 77 7.74 0.18 14.89
N LEU A 78 7.37 -1.07 14.63
CA LEU A 78 6.46 -1.84 15.49
C LEU A 78 7.00 -1.95 16.92
N GLY A 79 8.24 -2.39 17.08
CA GLY A 79 8.89 -2.57 18.38
C GLY A 79 9.07 -1.26 19.14
N LEU A 80 9.45 -0.18 18.44
CA LEU A 80 9.59 1.15 19.05
C LEU A 80 8.27 1.70 19.54
N HIS A 81 7.17 1.51 18.81
CA HIS A 81 5.86 2.07 19.15
C HIS A 81 5.05 1.23 20.15
N THR A 82 5.35 -0.06 20.30
CA THR A 82 4.61 -0.97 21.19
C THR A 82 4.59 -0.52 22.67
N PRO A 83 5.70 -0.09 23.30
CA PRO A 83 5.68 0.40 24.68
C PRO A 83 4.82 1.65 24.88
N PHE A 84 4.70 2.48 23.84
CA PHE A 84 3.98 3.74 23.90
C PHE A 84 2.45 3.59 23.79
N LEU A 85 1.95 2.38 23.50
CA LEU A 85 0.51 2.08 23.51
C LEU A 85 -0.12 2.28 24.90
N PHE A 86 0.68 2.14 25.96
CA PHE A 86 0.26 2.29 27.36
C PHE A 86 0.74 3.61 27.99
N SER A 87 1.18 4.57 27.17
CA SER A 87 1.61 5.89 27.66
C SER A 87 0.44 6.65 28.31
N ALA A 88 0.75 7.50 29.29
CA ALA A 88 -0.24 8.39 29.90
C ALA A 88 -0.69 9.51 28.94
N HIS A 89 0.11 9.83 27.93
CA HIS A 89 -0.17 10.94 27.02
C HIS A 89 -1.06 10.49 25.85
N PRO A 90 -2.31 10.97 25.73
CA PRO A 90 -3.29 10.43 24.77
C PRO A 90 -2.85 10.59 23.31
N THR A 91 -2.11 11.66 22.97
CA THR A 91 -1.56 11.84 21.62
C THR A 91 -0.51 10.79 21.27
N ILE A 92 0.33 10.41 22.23
CA ILE A 92 1.37 9.39 22.02
C ILE A 92 0.71 8.02 21.82
N VAL A 93 -0.31 7.72 22.61
CA VAL A 93 -1.11 6.51 22.47
C VAL A 93 -1.79 6.45 21.10
N GLN A 94 -2.49 7.51 20.67
CA GLN A 94 -3.15 7.56 19.37
C GLN A 94 -2.17 7.36 18.20
N TRP A 95 -1.04 8.07 18.22
CA TRP A 95 0.00 7.93 17.21
C TRP A 95 0.61 6.53 17.19
N SER A 96 0.86 5.97 18.37
CA SER A 96 1.47 4.64 18.49
C SER A 96 0.52 3.54 18.03
N TRP A 97 -0.78 3.64 18.31
CA TRP A 97 -1.79 2.71 17.77
C TRP A 97 -1.84 2.76 16.25
N TYR A 98 -1.73 3.95 15.65
CA TYR A 98 -1.67 4.09 14.20
C TYR A 98 -0.41 3.42 13.62
N MET A 99 0.77 3.71 14.17
CA MET A 99 2.05 3.16 13.69
C MET A 99 2.15 1.64 13.88
N VAL A 100 1.68 1.12 15.02
CA VAL A 100 1.60 -0.32 15.30
C VAL A 100 0.65 -0.98 14.31
N SER A 101 -0.56 -0.46 14.13
CA SER A 101 -1.54 -1.03 13.19
C SER A 101 -1.01 -1.08 11.75
N LEU A 102 -0.39 0.01 11.29
CA LEU A 102 0.18 0.11 9.95
C LEU A 102 1.36 -0.87 9.75
N SER A 103 2.27 -0.94 10.71
CA SER A 103 3.43 -1.84 10.65
C SER A 103 2.99 -3.30 10.69
N THR A 104 2.05 -3.63 11.58
CA THR A 104 1.46 -4.97 11.68
C THR A 104 0.71 -5.35 10.41
N PHE A 105 -0.05 -4.44 9.79
CA PHE A 105 -0.72 -4.68 8.51
C PHE A 105 0.27 -5.10 7.42
N HIS A 106 1.33 -4.31 7.21
CA HIS A 106 2.34 -4.61 6.17
C HIS A 106 3.14 -5.89 6.47
N LEU A 107 3.45 -6.16 7.73
CA LEU A 107 4.11 -7.41 8.14
C LEU A 107 3.20 -8.62 7.96
N LEU A 108 1.92 -8.52 8.33
CA LEU A 108 0.94 -9.59 8.16
C LEU A 108 0.66 -9.86 6.68
N GLU A 109 0.60 -8.83 5.84
CA GLU A 109 0.45 -9.02 4.40
C GLU A 109 1.58 -9.90 3.85
N PHE A 110 2.83 -9.58 4.18
CA PHE A 110 3.97 -10.39 3.78
C PHE A 110 3.90 -11.81 4.36
N PHE A 111 3.58 -11.95 5.65
CA PHE A 111 3.53 -13.24 6.34
C PHE A 111 2.43 -14.15 5.78
N VAL A 112 1.21 -13.64 5.64
CA VAL A 112 0.07 -14.38 5.08
C VAL A 112 0.35 -14.74 3.62
N THR A 113 0.90 -13.81 2.83
CA THR A 113 1.31 -14.10 1.46
C THR A 113 2.37 -15.20 1.41
N ALA A 114 3.37 -15.18 2.28
CA ALA A 114 4.42 -16.20 2.34
C ALA A 114 3.93 -17.57 2.82
N VAL A 115 2.89 -17.61 3.67
CA VAL A 115 2.29 -18.86 4.18
C VAL A 115 1.37 -19.49 3.13
N PHE A 116 0.53 -18.69 2.46
CA PHE A 116 -0.52 -19.21 1.56
C PHE A 116 -0.14 -19.22 0.08
N HIS A 117 0.92 -18.52 -0.34
CA HIS A 117 1.58 -18.77 -1.63
C HIS A 117 2.77 -19.71 -1.40
N PRO A 118 2.63 -21.02 -1.69
CA PRO A 118 3.71 -21.96 -1.47
C PRO A 118 4.94 -21.62 -2.33
N LEU A 119 6.10 -22.06 -1.83
CA LEU A 119 7.48 -21.99 -2.35
C LEU A 119 7.72 -22.42 -3.83
N ARG A 120 6.67 -22.51 -4.66
CA ARG A 120 6.68 -23.01 -6.04
C ARG A 120 6.19 -22.01 -7.09
N THR A 121 5.72 -20.82 -6.73
CA THR A 121 5.46 -19.78 -7.72
C THR A 121 6.77 -19.16 -8.17
N ASP A 122 7.07 -19.28 -9.47
CA ASP A 122 8.06 -18.46 -10.16
C ASP A 122 7.33 -17.20 -10.67
N PRO A 123 7.63 -15.99 -10.18
CA PRO A 123 8.71 -15.62 -9.25
C PRO A 123 8.37 -15.79 -7.75
N PRO A 124 9.39 -16.01 -6.90
CA PRO A 124 9.22 -16.17 -5.45
C PRO A 124 8.70 -14.90 -4.75
N VAL A 125 8.10 -15.08 -3.57
CA VAL A 125 7.56 -13.98 -2.75
C VAL A 125 8.68 -12.99 -2.40
N GLY A 126 8.53 -11.76 -2.90
CA GLY A 126 9.51 -10.69 -2.75
C GLY A 126 9.01 -9.51 -1.91
N GLY A 127 9.79 -8.42 -1.89
CA GLY A 127 9.49 -7.18 -1.17
C GLY A 127 8.17 -6.51 -1.56
N ASN A 128 7.62 -6.83 -2.74
CA ASN A 128 6.30 -6.32 -3.16
C ASN A 128 5.16 -6.88 -2.30
N ALA A 129 5.34 -8.04 -1.67
CA ALA A 129 4.34 -8.65 -0.79
C ALA A 129 4.11 -7.88 0.52
N PHE A 130 5.00 -6.96 0.91
CA PHE A 130 4.70 -6.05 2.03
C PHE A 130 3.66 -4.98 1.65
N LEU A 131 3.39 -4.77 0.35
CA LEU A 131 2.44 -3.79 -0.17
C LEU A 131 2.71 -2.33 0.29
N VAL A 132 3.96 -2.04 0.67
CA VAL A 132 4.38 -0.69 1.12
C VAL A 132 4.29 0.33 -0.01
N ASN A 133 4.60 -0.08 -1.24
CA ASN A 133 4.60 0.78 -2.42
C ASN A 133 3.70 0.23 -3.52
N HIS A 134 2.38 0.23 -3.31
CA HIS A 134 1.42 -0.31 -4.28
C HIS A 134 0.74 0.76 -5.15
N SER A 135 0.76 2.05 -4.74
CA SER A 135 0.15 3.14 -5.50
C SER A 135 0.60 4.52 -5.00
N ARG A 136 0.69 5.50 -5.93
CA ARG A 136 0.93 6.92 -5.58
C ARG A 136 -0.15 7.47 -4.67
N THR A 137 -1.39 7.06 -4.93
CA THR A 137 -2.56 7.51 -4.17
C THR A 137 -2.48 7.05 -2.72
N TYR A 138 -1.94 5.85 -2.47
CA TYR A 138 -1.72 5.34 -1.12
C TYR A 138 -0.71 6.21 -0.35
N THR A 139 0.45 6.49 -0.96
CA THR A 139 1.49 7.34 -0.36
C THR A 139 0.95 8.74 -0.05
N ILE A 140 0.19 9.34 -0.96
CA ILE A 140 -0.46 10.64 -0.75
C ILE A 140 -1.45 10.57 0.42
N ALA A 141 -2.32 9.55 0.45
CA ALA A 141 -3.30 9.38 1.52
C ALA A 141 -2.62 9.21 2.89
N PHE A 142 -1.54 8.45 2.96
CA PHE A 142 -0.72 8.29 4.17
C PHE A 142 -0.20 9.65 4.67
N PHE A 143 0.46 10.43 3.80
CA PHE A 143 1.01 11.73 4.19
C PHE A 143 -0.08 12.73 4.59
N ILE A 144 -1.23 12.73 3.90
CA ILE A 144 -2.37 13.56 4.27
C ILE A 144 -2.88 13.17 5.66
N ALA A 145 -3.03 11.88 5.95
CA ALA A 145 -3.49 11.40 7.26
C ALA A 145 -2.51 11.80 8.38
N VAL A 146 -1.20 11.66 8.15
CA VAL A 146 -0.16 12.09 9.09
C VAL A 146 -0.19 13.61 9.28
N ALA A 147 -0.26 14.37 8.19
CA ALA A 147 -0.32 15.83 8.25
C ALA A 147 -1.57 16.32 8.98
N GLU A 148 -2.74 15.72 8.71
CA GLU A 148 -3.98 16.04 9.39
C GLU A 148 -3.88 15.79 10.89
N PHE A 149 -3.31 14.65 11.31
CA PHE A 149 -3.14 14.32 12.72
C PHE A 149 -2.28 15.37 13.45
N TRP A 150 -1.10 15.69 12.92
CA TRP A 150 -0.19 16.65 13.55
C TRP A 150 -0.69 18.09 13.47
N MET A 151 -1.25 18.49 12.33
CA MET A 151 -1.86 19.82 12.17
C MET A 151 -3.02 20.02 13.14
N ARG A 152 -3.90 19.03 13.30
CA ARG A 152 -5.00 19.07 14.27
C ARG A 152 -4.47 19.27 15.68
N LYS A 153 -3.39 18.57 16.06
CA LYS A 153 -2.78 18.74 17.38
C LYS A 153 -2.15 20.12 17.56
N PHE A 154 -1.40 20.60 16.57
CA PHE A 154 -0.79 21.93 16.61
C PHE A 154 -1.82 23.04 16.72
N VAL A 155 -2.87 23.00 15.89
CA VAL A 155 -3.95 23.99 15.92
C VAL A 155 -4.76 23.92 17.23
N SER A 156 -5.04 22.70 17.74
CA SER A 156 -5.72 22.54 19.03
C SER A 156 -4.89 23.05 20.22
N ALA A 157 -3.57 22.92 20.16
CA ALA A 157 -2.68 23.46 21.19
C ALA A 157 -2.60 25.00 21.12
N ALA A 158 -2.68 25.57 19.91
CA ALA A 158 -2.47 27.00 19.68
C ALA A 158 -3.73 27.86 19.79
N PHE A 159 -4.92 27.36 19.39
CA PHE A 159 -6.08 28.23 19.16
C PHE A 159 -7.33 27.89 19.99
N TYR A 160 -7.61 26.62 20.32
CA TYR A 160 -8.78 26.26 21.13
C TYR A 160 -8.59 24.90 21.82
N GLN A 161 -8.84 24.84 23.14
CA GLN A 161 -9.03 23.59 23.90
C GLN A 161 -10.36 22.92 23.52
N VAL A 162 -10.55 22.60 22.23
CA VAL A 162 -11.70 21.79 21.79
C VAL A 162 -11.49 20.38 22.34
N SER A 163 -12.03 20.14 23.52
CA SER A 163 -12.02 18.84 24.17
C SER A 163 -12.99 17.93 23.41
N PHE A 164 -12.47 17.20 22.43
CA PHE A 164 -13.22 16.12 21.78
C PHE A 164 -13.35 14.97 22.78
N HIS A 165 -14.40 15.03 23.60
CA HIS A 165 -14.69 14.08 24.67
C HIS A 165 -14.86 12.63 24.17
N SER A 166 -15.07 12.43 22.87
CA SER A 166 -15.37 11.11 22.26
C SER A 166 -14.19 10.41 21.57
N TRP A 167 -12.94 10.84 21.78
CA TRP A 167 -11.78 10.22 21.11
C TRP A 167 -11.65 8.71 21.40
N ARG A 168 -12.07 8.27 22.58
CA ARG A 168 -12.05 6.85 22.98
C ARG A 168 -12.99 5.99 22.14
N ILE A 169 -14.17 6.51 21.79
CA ILE A 169 -15.17 5.80 20.98
C ILE A 169 -14.65 5.66 19.55
N SER A 170 -14.15 6.76 18.97
CA SER A 170 -13.54 6.75 17.64
C SER A 170 -12.33 5.82 17.58
N TRP A 171 -11.48 5.83 18.61
CA TRP A 171 -10.35 4.92 18.71
C TRP A 171 -10.77 3.45 18.79
N PHE A 172 -11.73 3.11 19.66
CA PHE A 172 -12.24 1.74 19.79
C PHE A 172 -12.85 1.23 18.48
N LEU A 173 -13.69 2.04 17.83
CA LEU A 173 -14.27 1.72 16.53
C LEU A 173 -13.18 1.51 15.46
N GLY A 174 -12.16 2.38 15.45
CA GLY A 174 -11.02 2.26 14.54
C GLY A 174 -10.28 0.94 14.71
N ILE A 175 -9.97 0.54 15.96
CA ILE A 175 -9.32 -0.74 16.24
C ILE A 175 -10.20 -1.92 15.79
N CYS A 176 -11.51 -1.89 16.09
CA CYS A 176 -12.43 -2.94 15.63
C CYS A 176 -12.43 -3.08 14.10
N LEU A 177 -12.46 -1.96 13.38
CA LEU A 177 -12.43 -1.96 11.91
C LEU A 177 -11.09 -2.47 11.36
N VAL A 178 -9.97 -2.07 11.95
CA VAL A 178 -8.64 -2.55 11.54
C VAL A 178 -8.51 -4.06 11.76
N VAL A 179 -8.88 -4.56 12.93
CA VAL A 179 -8.79 -5.99 13.25
C VAL A 179 -9.74 -6.81 12.39
N GLY A 180 -11.00 -6.37 12.25
CA GLY A 180 -11.99 -7.04 11.41
C GLY A 180 -11.60 -7.04 9.94
N GLY A 181 -11.16 -5.89 9.41
CA GLY A 181 -10.68 -5.77 8.04
C GLY A 181 -9.45 -6.65 7.77
N GLN A 182 -8.49 -6.69 8.70
CA GLN A 182 -7.33 -7.56 8.58
C GLN A 182 -7.70 -9.04 8.62
N PHE A 183 -8.68 -9.42 9.46
CA PHE A 183 -9.18 -10.79 9.50
C PHE A 183 -9.80 -11.21 8.17
N VAL A 184 -10.75 -10.41 7.65
CA VAL A 184 -11.39 -10.67 6.35
C VAL A 184 -10.35 -10.74 5.23
N ARG A 185 -9.37 -9.83 5.23
CA ARG A 185 -8.27 -9.83 4.25
C ARG A 185 -7.42 -11.10 4.33
N SER A 186 -7.03 -11.51 5.54
CA SER A 186 -6.22 -12.72 5.74
C SER A 186 -7.00 -13.98 5.34
N LEU A 187 -8.30 -14.04 5.65
CA LEU A 187 -9.18 -15.12 5.25
C LEU A 187 -9.33 -15.16 3.72
N ALA A 188 -9.51 -14.01 3.06
CA ALA A 188 -9.60 -13.94 1.61
C ALA A 188 -8.33 -14.47 0.94
N MET A 189 -7.15 -14.09 1.45
CA MET A 189 -5.87 -14.62 0.98
C MET A 189 -5.75 -16.14 1.22
N ALA A 190 -6.20 -16.63 2.37
CA ALA A 190 -6.20 -18.05 2.68
C ALA A 190 -7.14 -18.86 1.78
N THR A 191 -8.36 -18.35 1.52
CA THR A 191 -9.37 -18.98 0.68
C THR A 191 -8.99 -18.93 -0.80
N ALA A 192 -8.42 -17.82 -1.27
CA ALA A 192 -7.96 -17.67 -2.65
C ALA A 192 -6.66 -18.45 -2.92
N GLY A 193 -5.84 -18.71 -1.89
CA GLY A 193 -4.63 -19.54 -1.97
C GLY A 193 -3.72 -19.11 -3.12
N SER A 194 -3.31 -20.07 -3.96
CA SER A 194 -2.45 -19.84 -5.13
C SER A 194 -3.08 -18.99 -6.25
N ASN A 195 -4.37 -18.67 -6.17
CA ASN A 195 -5.04 -17.82 -7.15
C ASN A 195 -5.02 -16.33 -6.77
N PHE A 196 -4.48 -15.96 -5.59
CA PHE A 196 -4.44 -14.57 -5.12
C PHE A 196 -3.24 -13.79 -5.68
N HIS A 197 -3.38 -13.23 -6.88
CA HIS A 197 -2.37 -12.30 -7.38
C HIS A 197 -2.68 -10.85 -6.94
N HIS A 198 -1.67 -10.18 -6.37
CA HIS A 198 -1.72 -8.77 -5.97
C HIS A 198 -1.86 -7.80 -7.15
N ILE A 199 -1.61 -8.27 -8.38
CA ILE A 199 -1.85 -7.58 -9.64
C ILE A 199 -2.94 -8.35 -10.37
N VAL A 200 -3.95 -7.63 -10.87
CA VAL A 200 -5.00 -8.20 -11.71
C VAL A 200 -4.33 -8.82 -12.93
N GLN A 201 -4.31 -10.16 -13.00
CA GLN A 201 -3.78 -10.86 -14.15
C GLN A 201 -4.77 -10.75 -15.30
N VAL A 202 -4.33 -10.15 -16.40
CA VAL A 202 -5.12 -9.99 -17.62
C VAL A 202 -5.04 -11.25 -18.50
N GLN A 203 -4.01 -12.08 -18.31
CA GLN A 203 -3.86 -13.38 -18.98
C GLN A 203 -4.05 -14.50 -17.97
N ARG A 204 -4.83 -15.51 -18.35
CA ARG A 204 -5.17 -16.67 -17.53
C ARG A 204 -4.07 -17.75 -17.68
N PRO A 205 -3.35 -18.12 -16.61
CA PRO A 205 -2.50 -19.32 -16.63
C PRO A 205 -3.35 -20.60 -16.64
N ASP A 206 -2.86 -21.68 -17.24
CA ASP A 206 -3.58 -22.96 -17.38
C ASP A 206 -3.96 -23.62 -16.04
N GLU A 207 -3.31 -23.22 -14.93
CA GLU A 207 -3.59 -23.68 -13.56
C GLU A 207 -4.63 -22.85 -12.79
N HIS A 208 -5.19 -21.77 -13.38
CA HIS A 208 -6.09 -20.86 -12.68
C HIS A 208 -7.52 -21.43 -12.60
N GLN A 209 -7.84 -22.02 -11.44
CA GLN A 209 -9.21 -22.45 -11.12
C GLN A 209 -9.96 -21.34 -10.38
N LEU A 210 -11.18 -21.05 -10.83
CA LEU A 210 -12.05 -20.06 -10.21
C LEU A 210 -12.44 -20.56 -8.80
N VAL A 211 -12.03 -19.83 -7.76
CA VAL A 211 -12.49 -20.11 -6.40
C VAL A 211 -13.96 -19.66 -6.31
N THR A 212 -14.87 -20.62 -6.41
CA THR A 212 -16.33 -20.42 -6.34
C THR A 212 -16.92 -20.65 -4.95
N HIS A 213 -16.09 -21.11 -4.02
CA HIS A 213 -16.44 -21.31 -2.62
C HIS A 213 -15.98 -20.06 -1.88
N GLY A 214 -16.96 -19.29 -1.40
CA GLY A 214 -16.74 -18.00 -0.77
C GLY A 214 -16.18 -18.11 0.65
N MET A 215 -16.13 -16.95 1.31
CA MET A 215 -15.99 -16.79 2.75
C MET A 215 -17.38 -16.77 3.41
#